data_AF-A0A818EKT3-F1
#
_entry.id   AF-A0A818EKT3-F1
#
_cell.length_a   1.000
_cell.length_b   1.000
_cell.length_c   1.000
_cell.angle_alpha   90.00
_cell.angle_beta   90.00
_cell.angle_gamma   90.00
#
_symmetry.space_group_name_H-M   'P 1'
#
loop_
_entity.id
_entity.type
_entity.pdbx_description
1 polymer ?
#
loop_
_entity_poly.entity_id
_entity_poly.type
_entity_poly.pdbx_seq_one_letter_code
_entity_poly.pdbx_strand_id
1 'polypeptide(L)'
;MSSLIDNVTLLQRNNISCDNSLERKNVVSLDEEEKFNWYENPLLQPNDASEKIATNNSSLCASLYNGLLMIVILPVILILFILFLLLWILPGFGLLYERYAEARDRKKYYPSIEEMQPWGCNNTLVHVVHLRATESKLPPIVYISGLGTSMYVVKSLFIKFVEYMREPVEILSFDSPGYGASEPPTDWNTHNAETELALLRQVIEKSALRKPFILFGASAGASLAQLYRLTYPDDVAGTILFDPTPSNIFEPDSPMVTDFNRAFSLYSKMACLASWGVMRPLGPFIRYFVRGEFGDIFRHLPKGHVALFMTKTMLLKTGHHFRYWHFIMDCVTKLQNDIVNPRNSPLLVVSALNWTKKRPHGGLTREEMRQWWRNNQQPFVRSSNNAGFVSRTDYTHTQCMLDMQLATNATKAILTQIPTKTLE
;
A
#
# COMPACT_ATOMS: atom_id res chain seq x y z
N MET A 1 -8.97 -30.31 37.01
CA MET A 1 -8.08 -29.71 38.03
C MET A 1 -7.98 -28.23 37.67
N SER A 2 -8.75 -27.39 38.37
CA SER A 2 -8.26 -26.57 39.49
C SER A 2 -7.25 -25.54 38.96
N SER A 3 -7.42 -24.23 39.04
CA SER A 3 -8.33 -23.34 39.78
C SER A 3 -7.82 -21.93 39.44
N LEU A 4 -8.68 -20.95 39.13
CA LEU A 4 -8.43 -19.49 39.35
C LEU A 4 -9.50 -18.63 38.68
N ILE A 5 -10.76 -18.76 39.13
CA ILE A 5 -11.76 -17.67 39.06
C ILE A 5 -12.62 -17.83 40.34
N ASP A 6 -13.05 -16.70 40.90
CA ASP A 6 -14.07 -16.52 41.94
C ASP A 6 -13.55 -16.19 43.35
N ASN A 7 -13.16 -14.93 43.51
CA ASN A 7 -13.27 -14.19 44.77
C ASN A 7 -14.24 -13.03 44.53
N VAL A 8 -15.39 -13.06 45.18
CA VAL A 8 -15.97 -12.01 46.04
C VAL A 8 -17.44 -12.39 46.28
N THR A 9 -17.67 -13.16 47.34
CA THR A 9 -18.90 -13.08 48.14
C THR A 9 -18.62 -13.79 49.47
N LEU A 10 -19.35 -13.43 50.53
CA LEU A 10 -19.36 -14.02 51.87
C LEU A 10 -18.26 -13.58 52.86
N LEU A 11 -18.61 -12.70 53.82
CA LEU A 11 -19.16 -13.17 55.10
C LEU A 11 -19.55 -12.02 56.04
N GLN A 12 -20.82 -12.09 56.48
CA GLN A 12 -21.34 -11.53 57.71
C GLN A 12 -20.79 -12.25 58.96
N ARG A 13 -20.86 -11.53 60.09
CA ARG A 13 -20.90 -11.99 61.50
C ARG A 13 -19.61 -12.53 62.12
N ASN A 14 -19.11 -11.83 63.14
CA ASN A 14 -19.22 -12.32 64.51
C ASN A 14 -18.88 -11.29 65.59
N ASN A 15 -19.64 -11.39 66.68
CA ASN A 15 -19.54 -10.70 67.96
C ASN A 15 -18.18 -10.87 68.62
N ILE A 16 -17.74 -9.82 69.34
CA ILE A 16 -16.90 -9.97 70.53
C ILE A 16 -17.48 -9.06 71.63
N SER A 17 -17.96 -9.70 72.69
CA SER A 17 -18.21 -9.12 74.01
C SER A 17 -16.91 -9.06 74.81
N CYS A 18 -16.73 -8.04 75.65
CA CYS A 18 -15.89 -8.13 76.83
C CYS A 18 -16.71 -7.78 78.08
N ASP A 19 -16.71 -8.76 78.97
CA ASP A 19 -17.35 -8.85 80.27
C ASP A 19 -16.35 -8.43 81.37
N ASN A 20 -16.86 -8.38 82.60
CA ASN A 20 -16.23 -8.28 83.92
C ASN A 20 -16.06 -6.88 84.51
N SER A 21 -16.34 -6.63 85.78
CA SER A 21 -17.05 -7.32 86.88
C SER A 21 -16.84 -6.41 88.09
N LEU A 22 -17.82 -6.28 88.98
CA LEU A 22 -17.61 -6.27 90.45
C LEU A 22 -18.94 -6.13 91.19
N GLU A 23 -19.13 -7.08 92.09
CA GLU A 23 -20.30 -7.35 92.90
C GLU A 23 -20.46 -6.44 94.14
N ARG A 24 -21.73 -6.41 94.63
CA ARG A 24 -22.18 -6.35 96.04
C ARG A 24 -21.99 -5.00 96.76
N LYS A 25 -22.98 -4.40 97.44
CA LYS A 25 -24.02 -4.96 98.32
C LYS A 25 -25.03 -3.86 98.73
N ASN A 26 -26.29 -4.27 98.89
CA ASN A 26 -27.27 -3.89 99.91
C ASN A 26 -27.76 -2.43 100.14
N VAL A 27 -29.08 -2.30 99.89
CA VAL A 27 -30.14 -1.77 100.78
C VAL A 27 -30.12 -0.26 101.06
N VAL A 28 -31.15 0.45 100.56
CA VAL A 28 -32.25 1.08 101.32
C VAL A 28 -33.03 1.98 100.34
N SER A 29 -34.34 1.78 100.30
CA SER A 29 -35.34 2.70 99.73
C SER A 29 -35.41 4.00 100.52
N LEU A 30 -35.50 5.14 99.84
CA LEU A 30 -36.49 6.23 100.03
C LEU A 30 -35.95 7.51 99.39
N ASP A 31 -36.77 8.03 98.47
CA ASP A 31 -37.06 9.45 98.22
C ASP A 31 -35.93 10.47 98.35
N GLU A 32 -35.46 10.99 97.21
CA GLU A 32 -35.26 12.43 96.96
C GLU A 32 -34.88 12.65 95.48
N GLU A 33 -35.88 12.69 94.60
CA GLU A 33 -35.74 13.37 93.31
C GLU A 33 -35.61 14.87 93.57
N GLU A 34 -34.38 15.39 93.59
CA GLU A 34 -34.13 16.77 93.24
C GLU A 34 -34.54 16.99 91.77
N LYS A 35 -35.79 17.44 91.60
CA LYS A 35 -36.36 17.92 90.34
C LYS A 35 -35.56 19.11 89.81
N PHE A 36 -34.59 18.86 88.96
CA PHE A 36 -34.25 19.83 87.92
C PHE A 36 -35.37 19.80 86.88
N ASN A 37 -36.34 20.72 87.01
CA ASN A 37 -37.30 20.99 85.96
C ASN A 37 -36.56 21.57 84.75
N TRP A 38 -36.28 20.74 83.75
CA TRP A 38 -36.00 21.23 82.41
C TRP A 38 -37.22 22.01 81.94
N TYR A 39 -37.06 23.31 81.77
CA TYR A 39 -38.10 24.15 81.20
C TYR A 39 -38.13 23.90 79.69
N GLU A 40 -38.87 22.90 79.25
CA GLU A 40 -39.21 22.75 77.83
C GLU A 40 -40.21 23.83 77.46
N ASN A 41 -39.73 24.87 76.78
CA ASN A 41 -40.59 25.90 76.23
C ASN A 41 -41.32 25.33 74.99
N PRO A 42 -42.66 25.19 75.00
CA PRO A 42 -43.41 24.68 73.85
C PRO A 42 -43.27 25.55 72.59
N LEU A 43 -42.78 26.79 72.73
CA LEU A 43 -42.48 27.71 71.62
C LEU A 43 -41.11 27.47 70.98
N LEU A 44 -40.25 26.62 71.57
CA LEU A 44 -38.90 26.31 71.08
C LEU A 44 -38.76 24.88 70.55
N GLN A 45 -39.83 24.07 70.57
CA GLN A 45 -39.82 22.78 69.87
C GLN A 45 -40.03 23.01 68.36
N PRO A 46 -39.34 22.25 67.48
CA PRO A 46 -39.54 22.39 66.05
C PRO A 46 -40.97 21.95 65.71
N ASN A 47 -41.81 22.85 65.20
CA ASN A 47 -43.14 22.49 64.69
C ASN A 47 -43.04 21.35 63.64
N ASP A 48 -44.04 20.48 63.50
CA ASP A 48 -44.14 19.43 62.44
C ASP A 48 -43.89 19.97 61.01
N ALA A 49 -44.07 21.27 60.81
CA ALA A 49 -43.70 21.97 59.59
C ALA A 49 -42.18 21.95 59.33
N SER A 50 -41.33 22.07 60.35
CA SER A 50 -39.87 22.08 60.24
C SER A 50 -39.28 20.70 59.89
N GLU A 51 -39.89 19.60 60.34
CA GLU A 51 -39.48 18.23 59.99
C GLU A 51 -39.92 17.85 58.56
N LYS A 52 -41.12 18.30 58.14
CA LYS A 52 -41.54 18.28 56.72
C LYS A 52 -40.67 19.17 55.83
N ILE A 53 -40.20 20.32 56.31
CA ILE A 53 -39.27 21.21 55.59
C ILE A 53 -37.88 20.57 55.50
N ALA A 54 -37.38 19.90 56.55
CA ALA A 54 -36.08 19.23 56.54
C ALA A 54 -36.05 18.01 55.61
N THR A 55 -37.10 17.18 55.63
CA THR A 55 -37.26 16.05 54.69
C THR A 55 -37.47 16.52 53.25
N ASN A 56 -38.29 17.56 53.02
CA ASN A 56 -38.40 18.19 51.70
C ASN A 56 -37.09 18.86 51.25
N ASN A 57 -36.31 19.48 52.13
CA ASN A 57 -35.03 20.09 51.77
C ASN A 57 -33.95 19.04 51.48
N SER A 58 -33.97 17.88 52.17
CA SER A 58 -33.08 16.76 51.87
C SER A 58 -33.41 16.08 50.53
N SER A 59 -34.70 15.94 50.20
CA SER A 59 -35.16 15.40 48.91
C SER A 59 -34.98 16.41 47.78
N LEU A 60 -35.13 17.71 48.06
CA LEU A 60 -34.86 18.82 47.13
C LEU A 60 -33.35 18.96 46.90
N CYS A 61 -32.50 18.85 47.92
CA CYS A 61 -31.04 18.86 47.76
C CYS A 61 -30.54 17.63 46.99
N ALA A 62 -31.08 16.44 47.27
CA ALA A 62 -30.77 15.23 46.49
C ALA A 62 -31.27 15.34 45.05
N SER A 63 -32.46 15.92 44.83
CA SER A 63 -33.04 16.17 43.50
C SER A 63 -32.23 17.22 42.72
N LEU A 64 -31.81 18.31 43.38
CA LEU A 64 -30.95 19.35 42.80
C LEU A 64 -29.55 18.83 42.50
N TYR A 65 -28.96 18.04 43.41
CA TYR A 65 -27.66 17.39 43.20
C TYR A 65 -27.72 16.40 42.03
N ASN A 66 -28.73 15.53 41.98
CA ASN A 66 -28.92 14.60 40.86
C ASN A 66 -29.24 15.34 39.55
N GLY A 67 -29.99 16.44 39.60
CA GLY A 67 -30.27 17.30 38.46
C GLY A 67 -29.00 17.97 37.90
N LEU A 68 -28.18 18.57 38.77
CA LEU A 68 -26.88 19.15 38.39
C LEU A 68 -25.93 18.07 37.85
N LEU A 69 -25.86 16.92 38.52
CA LEU A 69 -25.03 15.80 38.10
C LEU A 69 -25.45 15.31 36.71
N MET A 70 -26.75 15.22 36.42
CA MET A 70 -27.26 14.88 35.09
C MET A 70 -26.95 15.94 34.03
N ILE A 71 -27.01 17.23 34.37
CA ILE A 71 -26.64 18.33 33.46
C ILE A 71 -25.15 18.24 33.07
N VAL A 72 -24.28 17.77 33.98
CA VAL A 72 -22.84 17.61 33.71
C VAL A 72 -22.53 16.27 33.03
N ILE A 73 -23.16 15.17 33.45
CA ILE A 73 -22.87 13.81 32.97
C ILE A 73 -23.52 13.53 31.61
N LEU A 74 -24.75 14.00 31.35
CA LEU A 74 -25.48 13.69 30.12
C LEU A 74 -24.76 14.20 28.85
N PRO A 75 -24.20 15.43 28.81
CA PRO A 75 -23.39 15.87 27.68
C PRO A 75 -22.12 15.04 27.50
N VAL A 76 -21.49 14.60 28.60
CA VAL A 76 -20.29 13.74 28.54
C VAL A 76 -20.64 12.38 27.97
N ILE A 77 -21.74 11.75 28.43
CA ILE A 77 -22.25 10.50 27.86
C ILE A 77 -22.61 10.68 26.38
N LEU A 78 -23.25 11.80 26.01
CA LEU A 78 -23.61 12.08 24.62
C LEU A 78 -22.36 12.27 23.74
N ILE A 79 -21.35 12.99 24.21
CA ILE A 79 -20.06 13.14 23.52
C ILE A 79 -19.36 11.79 23.38
N LEU A 80 -19.30 10.99 24.44
CA LEU A 80 -18.72 9.65 24.39
C LEU A 80 -19.50 8.72 23.47
N PHE A 81 -20.82 8.84 23.41
CA PHE A 81 -21.68 8.08 22.49
C PHE A 81 -21.50 8.54 21.04
N ILE A 82 -21.39 9.84 20.78
CA ILE A 82 -21.07 10.37 19.45
C ILE A 82 -19.68 9.92 19.03
N LEU A 83 -18.69 9.98 19.92
CA LEU A 83 -17.35 9.47 19.65
C LEU A 83 -17.38 7.96 19.41
N PHE A 84 -18.13 7.18 20.18
CA PHE A 84 -18.33 5.74 19.97
C PHE A 84 -18.98 5.45 18.61
N LEU A 85 -20.05 6.18 18.25
CA LEU A 85 -20.70 6.07 16.95
C LEU A 85 -19.74 6.47 15.83
N LEU A 86 -18.97 7.54 15.97
CA LEU A 86 -17.95 7.92 15.01
C LEU A 86 -16.88 6.83 14.90
N LEU A 87 -16.44 6.23 16.02
CA LEU A 87 -15.39 5.22 16.05
C LEU A 87 -15.85 3.83 15.59
N TRP A 88 -17.15 3.54 15.60
CA TRP A 88 -17.71 2.26 15.13
C TRP A 88 -18.38 2.36 13.75
N ILE A 89 -19.17 3.41 13.53
CA ILE A 89 -19.88 3.63 12.26
C ILE A 89 -18.91 4.07 11.18
N LEU A 90 -17.96 5.00 11.43
CA LEU A 90 -17.05 5.43 10.36
C LEU A 90 -16.14 4.30 9.85
N PRO A 91 -15.52 3.45 10.70
CA PRO A 91 -14.68 2.37 10.18
C PRO A 91 -15.49 1.24 9.53
N GLY A 92 -16.65 0.87 10.10
CA GLY A 92 -17.55 -0.11 9.49
C GLY A 92 -18.13 0.38 8.15
N PHE A 93 -18.55 1.64 8.09
CA PHE A 93 -18.97 2.30 6.86
C PHE A 93 -17.83 2.42 5.86
N GLY A 94 -16.62 2.72 6.31
CA GLY A 94 -15.42 2.79 5.48
C GLY A 94 -15.08 1.44 4.83
N LEU A 95 -15.17 0.34 5.58
CA LEU A 95 -15.00 -1.02 5.06
C LEU A 95 -16.06 -1.37 4.00
N LEU A 96 -17.33 -1.10 4.29
CA LEU A 96 -18.44 -1.32 3.35
C LEU A 96 -18.29 -0.43 2.10
N TYR A 97 -17.89 0.82 2.29
CA TYR A 97 -17.62 1.77 1.21
C TYR A 97 -16.45 1.32 0.34
N GLU A 98 -15.37 0.80 0.92
CA GLU A 98 -14.25 0.25 0.16
C GLU A 98 -14.69 -0.94 -0.68
N ARG A 99 -15.44 -1.89 -0.11
CA ARG A 99 -15.97 -3.04 -0.84
C ARG A 99 -16.89 -2.60 -1.98
N TYR A 100 -17.77 -1.64 -1.72
CA TYR A 100 -18.65 -1.05 -2.74
C TYR A 100 -17.85 -0.33 -3.83
N ALA A 101 -16.86 0.48 -3.46
CA ALA A 101 -16.02 1.23 -4.39
C ALA A 101 -15.18 0.28 -5.24
N GLU A 102 -14.60 -0.77 -4.66
CA GLU A 102 -13.91 -1.84 -5.37
C GLU A 102 -14.84 -2.55 -6.37
N ALA A 103 -16.06 -2.90 -5.97
CA ALA A 103 -17.02 -3.54 -6.88
C ALA A 103 -17.46 -2.61 -8.03
N ARG A 104 -17.70 -1.33 -7.73
CA ARG A 104 -18.00 -0.30 -8.72
C ARG A 104 -16.83 -0.09 -9.69
N ASP A 105 -15.62 0.06 -9.15
CA ASP A 105 -14.41 0.29 -9.93
C ASP A 105 -14.08 -0.95 -10.76
N ARG A 106 -14.33 -2.16 -10.25
CA ARG A 106 -14.31 -3.41 -11.01
C ARG A 106 -15.25 -3.34 -12.20
N LYS A 107 -16.52 -3.07 -11.97
CA LYS A 107 -17.50 -3.00 -13.06
C LYS A 107 -17.17 -1.93 -14.12
N LYS A 108 -16.52 -0.83 -13.72
CA LYS A 108 -16.28 0.32 -14.58
C LYS A 108 -14.94 0.31 -15.31
N TYR A 109 -13.89 -0.20 -14.67
CA TYR A 109 -12.52 -0.05 -15.17
C TYR A 109 -11.79 -1.39 -15.36
N TYR A 110 -12.35 -2.51 -14.90
CA TYR A 110 -11.67 -3.79 -15.15
C TYR A 110 -11.64 -4.11 -16.64
N PRO A 111 -10.59 -4.82 -17.06
CA PRO A 111 -10.44 -5.25 -18.44
C PRO A 111 -11.51 -6.27 -18.82
N SER A 112 -11.60 -6.60 -20.10
CA SER A 112 -12.52 -7.62 -20.58
C SER A 112 -12.20 -8.98 -19.95
N ILE A 113 -13.19 -9.89 -19.93
CA ILE A 113 -12.99 -11.25 -19.44
C ILE A 113 -11.89 -11.99 -20.22
N GLU A 114 -11.69 -11.64 -21.49
CA GLU A 114 -10.65 -12.18 -22.37
C GLU A 114 -9.23 -11.74 -21.97
N GLU A 115 -9.11 -10.63 -21.25
CA GLU A 115 -7.83 -10.14 -20.74
C GLU A 115 -7.54 -10.68 -19.32
N MET A 116 -8.51 -11.33 -18.68
CA MET A 116 -8.35 -11.94 -17.35
C MET A 116 -8.10 -13.44 -17.46
N GLN A 117 -6.84 -13.83 -17.35
CA GLN A 117 -6.39 -15.19 -17.61
C GLN A 117 -6.07 -15.94 -16.30
N PRO A 118 -6.56 -17.18 -16.10
CA PRO A 118 -6.28 -17.99 -14.91
C PRO A 118 -4.88 -18.64 -15.01
N TRP A 119 -3.86 -17.83 -15.29
CA TRP A 119 -2.49 -18.29 -15.53
C TRP A 119 -1.56 -18.02 -14.34
N GLY A 120 -2.06 -17.43 -13.26
CA GLY A 120 -1.31 -17.31 -12.02
C GLY A 120 -1.21 -18.64 -11.26
N CYS A 121 -0.39 -18.65 -10.22
CA CYS A 121 -0.31 -19.79 -9.30
C CYS A 121 -1.71 -20.09 -8.73
N ASN A 122 -2.06 -21.38 -8.62
CA ASN A 122 -3.39 -21.85 -8.19
C ASN A 122 -4.56 -21.26 -9.01
N ASN A 123 -4.36 -21.03 -10.31
CA ASN A 123 -5.35 -20.46 -11.23
C ASN A 123 -5.83 -19.05 -10.83
N THR A 124 -4.99 -18.29 -10.10
CA THR A 124 -5.26 -16.87 -9.85
C THR A 124 -5.34 -16.10 -11.17
N LEU A 125 -6.26 -15.15 -11.23
CA LEU A 125 -6.49 -14.36 -12.42
C LEU A 125 -5.39 -13.32 -12.61
N VAL A 126 -4.81 -13.31 -13.79
CA VAL A 126 -3.76 -12.39 -14.23
C VAL A 126 -4.31 -11.58 -15.38
N HIS A 127 -4.20 -10.26 -15.27
CA HIS A 127 -4.54 -9.36 -16.36
C HIS A 127 -3.43 -9.37 -17.39
N VAL A 128 -3.74 -9.87 -18.58
CA VAL A 128 -2.86 -9.98 -19.74
C VAL A 128 -3.40 -9.12 -20.86
N VAL A 129 -2.54 -8.24 -21.38
CA VAL A 129 -2.83 -7.43 -22.57
C VAL A 129 -2.02 -8.00 -23.72
N HIS A 130 -2.72 -8.54 -24.72
CA HIS A 130 -2.13 -9.08 -25.94
C HIS A 130 -2.69 -8.34 -27.15
N LEU A 131 -1.97 -7.32 -27.62
CA LEU A 131 -2.27 -6.63 -28.87
C LEU A 131 -1.75 -7.49 -30.02
N ARG A 132 -2.63 -8.30 -30.60
CA ARG A 132 -2.30 -9.20 -31.71
C ARG A 132 -2.16 -8.44 -33.02
N ALA A 133 -1.17 -8.82 -33.80
CA ALA A 133 -0.96 -8.39 -35.17
C ALA A 133 -0.43 -9.60 -35.96
N THR A 134 -1.33 -10.48 -36.40
CA THR A 134 -0.97 -11.76 -37.05
C THR A 134 -0.23 -11.57 -38.38
N GLU A 135 -0.42 -10.41 -39.01
CA GLU A 135 0.26 -9.95 -40.21
C GLU A 135 1.64 -9.34 -39.94
N SER A 136 2.02 -9.15 -38.67
CA SER A 136 3.30 -8.57 -38.28
C SER A 136 4.45 -9.49 -38.66
N LYS A 137 5.37 -8.95 -39.47
CA LYS A 137 6.66 -9.58 -39.78
C LYS A 137 7.73 -9.26 -38.73
N LEU A 138 7.48 -8.26 -37.88
CA LEU A 138 8.39 -7.91 -36.80
C LEU A 138 8.33 -8.95 -35.67
N PRO A 139 9.44 -9.22 -34.97
CA PRO A 139 9.41 -9.97 -33.72
C PRO A 139 8.39 -9.35 -32.75
N PRO A 140 7.57 -10.15 -32.05
CA PRO A 140 6.67 -9.62 -31.04
C PRO A 140 7.45 -8.88 -29.94
N ILE A 141 6.78 -8.00 -29.21
CA ILE A 141 7.35 -7.27 -28.08
C ILE A 141 6.73 -7.79 -26.79
N VAL A 142 7.55 -8.29 -25.87
CA VAL A 142 7.14 -8.56 -24.49
C VAL A 142 7.50 -7.34 -23.65
N TYR A 143 6.52 -6.60 -23.17
CA TYR A 143 6.72 -5.42 -22.33
C TYR A 143 6.54 -5.76 -20.84
N ILE A 144 7.47 -5.30 -20.02
CA ILE A 144 7.46 -5.48 -18.56
C ILE A 144 7.43 -4.11 -17.88
N SER A 145 6.33 -3.87 -17.17
CA SER A 145 6.09 -2.61 -16.46
C SER A 145 7.00 -2.45 -15.24
N GLY A 146 7.29 -1.19 -14.92
CA GLY A 146 7.99 -0.81 -13.71
C GLY A 146 7.10 -0.83 -12.46
N LEU A 147 7.69 -0.38 -11.36
CA LEU A 147 7.04 -0.36 -10.06
C LEU A 147 5.76 0.49 -10.05
N GLY A 148 4.70 0.00 -9.38
CA GLY A 148 3.47 0.75 -9.13
C GLY A 148 2.68 1.10 -10.41
N THR A 149 3.02 0.46 -11.53
CA THR A 149 2.39 0.69 -12.84
C THR A 149 1.36 -0.41 -13.11
N SER A 150 0.35 -0.10 -13.93
CA SER A 150 -0.61 -1.10 -14.40
C SER A 150 -1.03 -0.89 -15.85
N MET A 151 -1.59 -1.94 -16.44
CA MET A 151 -2.13 -1.97 -17.79
C MET A 151 -3.32 -1.01 -17.99
N TYR A 152 -3.97 -0.54 -16.92
CA TYR A 152 -4.96 0.54 -16.99
C TYR A 152 -4.41 1.82 -17.64
N VAL A 153 -3.09 2.03 -17.56
CA VAL A 153 -2.40 3.18 -18.15
C VAL A 153 -1.61 2.75 -19.37
N VAL A 154 -0.82 1.69 -19.23
CA VAL A 154 0.14 1.27 -20.24
C VAL A 154 -0.53 0.83 -21.53
N LYS A 155 -1.70 0.19 -21.47
CA LYS A 155 -2.43 -0.24 -22.68
C LYS A 155 -2.68 0.92 -23.65
N SER A 156 -3.03 2.10 -23.13
CA SER A 156 -3.24 3.31 -23.97
C SER A 156 -1.94 3.83 -24.60
N LEU A 157 -0.79 3.60 -23.94
CA LEU A 157 0.52 3.94 -24.48
C LEU A 157 0.90 2.98 -25.61
N PHE A 158 0.56 1.70 -25.50
CA PHE A 158 0.80 0.74 -26.58
C PHE A 158 0.06 1.10 -27.88
N ILE A 159 -1.17 1.62 -27.79
CA ILE A 159 -1.89 2.07 -28.99
C ILE A 159 -1.09 3.17 -29.71
N LYS A 160 -0.59 4.17 -28.96
CA LYS A 160 0.27 5.23 -29.52
C LYS A 160 1.59 4.67 -30.07
N PHE A 161 2.18 3.70 -29.38
CA PHE A 161 3.38 3.02 -29.84
C PHE A 161 3.17 2.34 -31.19
N VAL A 162 2.07 1.61 -31.37
CA VAL A 162 1.70 0.96 -32.64
C VAL A 162 1.50 2.00 -33.74
N GLU A 163 0.82 3.12 -33.45
CA GLU A 163 0.67 4.24 -34.38
C GLU A 163 2.02 4.83 -34.83
N TYR A 164 2.97 5.01 -33.90
CA TYR A 164 4.30 5.53 -34.21
C TYR A 164 5.21 4.53 -34.92
N MET A 165 5.02 3.23 -34.71
CA MET A 165 5.71 2.19 -35.48
C MET A 165 5.41 2.32 -36.98
N ARG A 166 4.16 2.66 -37.34
CA ARG A 166 3.65 2.75 -38.73
C ARG A 166 3.70 1.41 -39.48
N GLU A 167 3.74 0.32 -38.74
CA GLU A 167 3.68 -1.05 -39.23
C GLU A 167 3.05 -1.93 -38.15
N PRO A 168 2.37 -3.04 -38.52
CA PRO A 168 1.79 -3.95 -37.55
C PRO A 168 2.87 -4.53 -36.64
N VAL A 169 2.63 -4.49 -35.33
CA VAL A 169 3.51 -5.06 -34.31
C VAL A 169 2.68 -5.73 -33.22
N GLU A 170 3.08 -6.94 -32.85
CA GLU A 170 2.44 -7.70 -31.79
C GLU A 170 3.06 -7.33 -30.44
N ILE A 171 2.23 -7.02 -29.42
CA ILE A 171 2.69 -6.63 -28.09
C ILE A 171 2.00 -7.48 -27.03
N LEU A 172 2.78 -8.10 -26.16
CA LEU A 172 2.32 -8.84 -24.99
C LEU A 172 2.82 -8.16 -23.71
N SER A 173 1.93 -7.97 -22.75
CA SER A 173 2.26 -7.45 -21.43
C SER A 173 1.27 -8.00 -20.40
N PHE A 174 1.59 -7.89 -19.12
CA PHE A 174 0.72 -8.33 -18.05
C PHE A 174 0.83 -7.40 -16.83
N ASP A 175 -0.21 -7.36 -16.01
CA ASP A 175 -0.09 -6.85 -14.66
C ASP A 175 0.46 -7.96 -13.77
N SER A 176 1.56 -7.67 -13.09
CA SER A 176 2.11 -8.60 -12.12
C SER A 176 1.18 -8.74 -10.88
N PRO A 177 1.07 -9.91 -10.22
CA PRO A 177 0.10 -10.20 -9.16
C PRO A 177 -0.04 -9.10 -8.11
N GLY A 178 -1.25 -8.59 -7.89
CA GLY A 178 -1.52 -7.48 -6.98
C GLY A 178 -1.37 -6.07 -7.57
N TYR A 179 -0.95 -5.95 -8.84
CA TYR A 179 -1.09 -4.73 -9.62
C TYR A 179 -2.27 -4.79 -10.57
N GLY A 180 -2.80 -3.61 -10.89
CA GLY A 180 -3.88 -3.41 -11.84
C GLY A 180 -5.09 -4.29 -11.57
N ALA A 181 -5.43 -5.16 -12.54
CA ALA A 181 -6.55 -6.09 -12.40
C ALA A 181 -6.13 -7.50 -11.94
N SER A 182 -4.83 -7.82 -11.94
CA SER A 182 -4.32 -9.11 -11.48
C SER A 182 -4.61 -9.33 -10.00
N GLU A 183 -5.04 -10.54 -9.68
CA GLU A 183 -5.28 -10.93 -8.30
C GLU A 183 -3.98 -10.89 -7.49
N PRO A 184 -4.03 -10.45 -6.23
CA PRO A 184 -2.89 -10.54 -5.35
C PRO A 184 -2.58 -12.01 -5.04
N PRO A 185 -1.33 -12.34 -4.71
CA PRO A 185 -0.99 -13.68 -4.21
C PRO A 185 -1.75 -13.95 -2.90
N THR A 186 -2.11 -15.21 -2.67
CA THR A 186 -2.72 -15.65 -1.40
C THR A 186 -1.77 -15.46 -0.22
N ASP A 187 -0.48 -15.69 -0.46
CA ASP A 187 0.61 -15.38 0.47
C ASP A 187 1.62 -14.44 -0.20
N TRP A 188 1.74 -13.24 0.35
CA TRP A 188 2.71 -12.25 -0.08
C TRP A 188 4.17 -12.65 0.19
N ASN A 189 4.42 -13.70 0.98
CA ASN A 189 5.75 -14.24 1.21
C ASN A 189 6.26 -15.11 0.05
N THR A 190 5.36 -15.71 -0.74
CA THR A 190 5.73 -16.57 -1.87
C THR A 190 6.01 -15.77 -3.14
N HIS A 191 5.52 -14.53 -3.19
CA HIS A 191 5.79 -13.63 -4.28
C HIS A 191 7.26 -13.17 -4.21
N ASN A 192 8.08 -13.61 -5.15
CA ASN A 192 9.51 -13.33 -5.24
C ASN A 192 9.97 -13.34 -6.72
N ALA A 193 11.27 -13.14 -6.95
CA ALA A 193 11.87 -13.13 -8.27
C ALA A 193 11.57 -14.37 -9.12
N GLU A 194 11.63 -15.55 -8.51
CA GLU A 194 11.40 -16.83 -9.19
C GLU A 194 9.94 -16.97 -9.61
N THR A 195 9.01 -16.62 -8.74
CA THR A 195 7.57 -16.67 -9.07
C THR A 195 7.17 -15.65 -10.13
N GLU A 196 7.78 -14.46 -10.14
CA GLU A 196 7.55 -13.44 -11.17
C GLU A 196 8.12 -13.89 -12.52
N LEU A 197 9.32 -14.49 -12.51
CA LEU A 197 9.94 -15.05 -13.70
C LEU A 197 9.13 -16.23 -14.26
N ALA A 198 8.69 -17.14 -13.38
CA ALA A 198 7.85 -18.27 -13.75
C ALA A 198 6.51 -17.81 -14.34
N LEU A 199 5.88 -16.80 -13.74
CA LEU A 199 4.65 -16.22 -14.26
C LEU A 199 4.88 -15.56 -15.62
N LEU A 200 5.94 -14.75 -15.79
CA LEU A 200 6.26 -14.13 -17.08
C LEU A 200 6.43 -15.21 -18.16
N ARG A 201 7.18 -16.28 -17.87
CA ARG A 201 7.34 -17.42 -18.78
C ARG A 201 5.99 -18.07 -19.10
N GLN A 202 5.15 -18.29 -18.10
CA GLN A 202 3.83 -18.87 -18.28
C GLN A 202 2.92 -17.99 -19.15
N VAL A 203 2.94 -16.67 -18.96
CA VAL A 203 2.21 -15.71 -19.78
C VAL A 203 2.66 -15.78 -21.24
N ILE A 204 3.97 -15.84 -21.49
CA ILE A 204 4.54 -15.97 -22.84
C ILE A 204 4.10 -17.29 -23.49
N GLU A 205 4.26 -18.41 -22.78
CA GLU A 205 3.93 -19.75 -23.30
C GLU A 205 2.43 -19.91 -23.57
N LYS A 206 1.57 -19.49 -22.64
CA LYS A 206 0.11 -19.60 -22.76
C LYS A 206 -0.49 -18.63 -23.77
N SER A 207 0.18 -17.51 -24.04
CA SER A 207 -0.21 -16.59 -25.13
C SER A 207 0.19 -17.10 -26.51
N ALA A 208 0.91 -18.24 -26.60
CA ALA A 208 1.46 -18.78 -27.82
C ALA A 208 2.27 -17.75 -28.62
N LEU A 209 3.03 -16.90 -27.92
CA LEU A 209 3.77 -15.81 -28.53
C LEU A 209 4.88 -16.38 -29.42
N ARG A 210 5.01 -15.85 -30.64
CA ARG A 210 6.09 -16.25 -31.54
C ARG A 210 7.45 -15.89 -30.95
N LYS A 211 8.37 -16.84 -30.99
CA LYS A 211 9.77 -16.67 -30.60
C LYS A 211 10.67 -16.65 -31.85
N PRO A 212 11.82 -15.95 -31.80
CA PRO A 212 12.25 -15.10 -30.70
C PRO A 212 11.55 -13.72 -30.73
N PHE A 213 11.45 -13.07 -29.57
CA PHE A 213 10.77 -11.78 -29.39
C PHE A 213 11.71 -10.68 -28.88
N ILE A 214 11.31 -9.42 -28.98
CA ILE A 214 11.98 -8.30 -28.34
C ILE A 214 11.47 -8.19 -26.90
N LEU A 215 12.39 -8.18 -25.95
CA LEU A 215 12.07 -7.99 -24.54
C LEU A 215 12.27 -6.52 -24.15
N PHE A 216 11.20 -5.87 -23.71
CA PHE A 216 11.19 -4.46 -23.33
C PHE A 216 10.91 -4.31 -21.84
N GLY A 217 11.88 -3.87 -21.05
CA GLY A 217 11.72 -3.64 -19.62
C GLY A 217 11.82 -2.15 -19.25
N ALA A 218 10.87 -1.64 -18.47
CA ALA A 218 10.87 -0.25 -18.01
C ALA A 218 11.12 -0.15 -16.49
N SER A 219 12.01 0.75 -16.07
CA SER A 219 12.34 1.02 -14.66
C SER A 219 12.67 -0.26 -13.90
N ALA A 220 11.96 -0.57 -12.81
CA ALA A 220 12.15 -1.82 -12.06
C ALA A 220 11.91 -3.07 -12.93
N GLY A 221 10.99 -3.01 -13.89
CA GLY A 221 10.68 -4.10 -14.83
C GLY A 221 11.87 -4.48 -15.72
N ALA A 222 12.85 -3.58 -15.89
CA ALA A 222 14.11 -3.88 -16.59
C ALA A 222 14.90 -5.01 -15.92
N SER A 223 14.75 -5.22 -14.62
CA SER A 223 15.47 -6.27 -13.91
C SER A 223 14.82 -7.63 -14.09
N LEU A 224 13.47 -7.70 -14.13
CA LEU A 224 12.78 -8.92 -14.53
C LEU A 224 13.05 -9.23 -16.02
N ALA A 225 13.11 -8.21 -16.87
CA ALA A 225 13.51 -8.37 -18.28
C ALA A 225 14.93 -8.94 -18.40
N GLN A 226 15.90 -8.39 -17.66
CA GLN A 226 17.24 -8.93 -17.65
C GLN A 226 17.29 -10.36 -17.11
N LEU A 227 16.59 -10.64 -16.01
CA LEU A 227 16.52 -11.98 -15.45
C LEU A 227 16.01 -12.97 -16.50
N TYR A 228 14.89 -12.66 -17.16
CA TYR A 228 14.36 -13.50 -18.23
C TYR A 228 15.34 -13.69 -19.37
N ARG A 229 15.98 -12.61 -19.85
CA ARG A 229 16.97 -12.68 -20.94
C ARG A 229 18.15 -13.57 -20.59
N LEU A 230 18.65 -13.49 -19.36
CA LEU A 230 19.81 -14.26 -18.91
C LEU A 230 19.45 -15.74 -18.69
N THR A 231 18.20 -16.03 -18.29
CA THR A 231 17.71 -17.40 -18.07
C THR A 231 17.24 -18.09 -19.36
N TYR A 232 16.56 -17.36 -20.26
CA TYR A 232 15.97 -17.88 -21.52
C TYR A 232 16.47 -17.10 -22.74
N PRO A 233 17.77 -17.06 -22.99
CA PRO A 233 18.36 -16.19 -24.00
C PRO A 233 17.95 -16.56 -25.44
N ASP A 234 17.58 -17.81 -25.70
CA ASP A 234 17.20 -18.26 -27.05
C ASP A 234 15.75 -17.83 -27.41
N ASP A 235 14.97 -17.39 -26.43
CA ASP A 235 13.64 -16.81 -26.65
C ASP A 235 13.71 -15.34 -27.11
N VAL A 236 14.87 -14.68 -26.95
CA VAL A 236 15.00 -13.22 -27.01
C VAL A 236 15.85 -12.79 -28.19
N ALA A 237 15.24 -12.12 -29.17
CA ALA A 237 15.91 -11.60 -30.36
C ALA A 237 16.72 -10.33 -30.05
N GLY A 238 16.23 -9.52 -29.11
CA GLY A 238 16.86 -8.29 -28.67
C GLY A 238 16.21 -7.75 -27.40
N THR A 239 16.87 -6.83 -26.71
CA THR A 239 16.38 -6.29 -25.44
C THR A 239 16.48 -4.78 -25.39
N ILE A 240 15.44 -4.13 -24.89
CA ILE A 240 15.36 -2.69 -24.69
C ILE A 240 15.07 -2.45 -23.22
N LEU A 241 15.93 -1.67 -22.56
CA LEU A 241 15.75 -1.33 -21.15
C LEU A 241 15.63 0.19 -21.00
N PHE A 242 14.48 0.63 -20.49
CA PHE A 242 14.14 2.04 -20.31
C PHE A 242 14.35 2.46 -18.86
N ASP A 243 15.27 3.40 -18.69
CA ASP A 243 15.83 3.92 -17.45
C ASP A 243 15.85 2.88 -16.32
N PRO A 244 16.62 1.78 -16.50
CA PRO A 244 16.62 0.65 -15.57
C PRO A 244 16.90 1.10 -14.15
N THR A 245 16.15 0.54 -13.20
CA THR A 245 16.44 0.76 -11.78
C THR A 245 17.70 -0.03 -11.40
N PRO A 246 18.78 0.63 -10.94
CA PRO A 246 19.97 -0.08 -10.49
C PRO A 246 19.71 -1.02 -9.32
N SER A 247 20.47 -2.11 -9.26
CA SER A 247 20.32 -3.08 -8.17
C SER A 247 20.69 -2.51 -6.81
N ASN A 248 21.70 -1.65 -6.76
CA ASN A 248 22.17 -1.02 -5.54
C ASN A 248 21.34 0.20 -5.10
N ILE A 249 20.24 0.53 -5.78
CA ILE A 249 19.43 1.72 -5.44
C ILE A 249 18.89 1.70 -3.99
N PHE A 250 18.83 0.49 -3.43
CA PHE A 250 18.30 0.15 -2.12
C PHE A 250 19.37 -0.06 -1.05
N GLU A 251 20.64 -0.02 -1.43
CA GLU A 251 21.76 -0.21 -0.51
C GLU A 251 21.93 1.00 0.42
N PRO A 252 22.47 0.81 1.64
CA PRO A 252 22.63 1.90 2.61
C PRO A 252 23.43 3.11 2.11
N ASP A 253 24.33 2.92 1.16
CA ASP A 253 25.18 3.95 0.56
C ASP A 253 24.55 4.65 -0.66
N SER A 254 23.40 4.17 -1.14
CA SER A 254 22.67 4.80 -2.24
C SER A 254 22.15 6.19 -1.85
N PRO A 255 22.33 7.23 -2.69
CA PRO A 255 21.77 8.55 -2.44
C PRO A 255 20.24 8.57 -2.47
N MET A 256 19.60 7.49 -2.92
CA MET A 256 18.14 7.39 -3.04
C MET A 256 17.48 6.55 -1.95
N VAL A 257 18.24 5.77 -1.17
CA VAL A 257 17.71 4.77 -0.23
C VAL A 257 16.74 5.38 0.78
N THR A 258 17.08 6.55 1.34
CA THR A 258 16.26 7.23 2.34
C THR A 258 14.92 7.66 1.77
N ASP A 259 14.91 8.19 0.54
CA ASP A 259 13.69 8.70 -0.07
C ASP A 259 12.77 7.57 -0.57
N PHE A 260 13.35 6.48 -1.08
CA PHE A 260 12.58 5.26 -1.37
C PHE A 260 12.00 4.64 -0.09
N ASN A 261 12.79 4.52 0.98
CA ASN A 261 12.32 4.01 2.27
C ASN A 261 11.13 4.82 2.80
N ARG A 262 11.21 6.16 2.72
CA ARG A 262 10.11 7.05 3.11
C ARG A 262 8.88 6.85 2.23
N ALA A 263 9.07 6.76 0.90
CA ALA A 263 7.99 6.55 -0.04
C ALA A 263 7.29 5.20 0.20
N PHE A 264 8.03 4.10 0.34
CA PHE A 264 7.45 2.78 0.57
C PHE A 264 6.79 2.66 1.96
N SER A 265 7.38 3.25 3.01
CA SER A 265 6.73 3.35 4.32
C SER A 265 5.39 4.10 4.22
N LEU A 266 5.34 5.18 3.43
CA LEU A 266 4.12 5.92 3.17
C LEU A 266 3.09 5.05 2.41
N TYR A 267 3.50 4.32 1.37
CA TYR A 267 2.62 3.39 0.65
C TYR A 267 2.05 2.30 1.57
N SER A 268 2.85 1.68 2.45
CA SER A 268 2.37 0.70 3.41
C SER A 268 1.35 1.28 4.40
N LYS A 269 1.58 2.51 4.89
CA LYS A 269 0.62 3.22 5.76
C LYS A 269 -0.67 3.56 5.01
N MET A 270 -0.56 4.06 3.79
CA MET A 270 -1.72 4.33 2.92
C MET A 270 -2.51 3.06 2.62
N ALA A 271 -1.85 1.91 2.49
CA ALA A 271 -2.53 0.64 2.28
C ALA A 271 -3.37 0.21 3.48
N CYS A 272 -2.90 0.50 4.70
CA CYS A 272 -3.70 0.34 5.91
C CYS A 272 -4.96 1.22 5.83
N LEU A 273 -4.80 2.51 5.53
CA LEU A 273 -5.93 3.44 5.38
C LEU A 273 -6.89 3.05 4.24
N ALA A 274 -6.38 2.50 3.14
CA ALA A 274 -7.17 2.01 2.02
C ALA A 274 -8.06 0.83 2.44
N SER A 275 -7.59 0.00 3.39
CA SER A 275 -8.40 -1.08 3.94
C SER A 275 -9.67 -0.58 4.64
N TRP A 276 -9.68 0.67 5.09
CA TRP A 276 -10.82 1.31 5.75
C TRP A 276 -11.57 2.28 4.82
N GLY A 277 -11.33 2.23 3.51
CA GLY A 277 -12.02 3.09 2.51
C GLY A 277 -11.64 4.56 2.54
N VAL A 278 -10.69 4.97 3.39
CA VAL A 278 -10.27 6.37 3.57
C VAL A 278 -9.62 6.95 2.32
N MET A 279 -8.97 6.10 1.51
CA MET A 279 -8.23 6.56 0.33
C MET A 279 -9.12 6.89 -0.87
N ARG A 280 -10.30 6.27 -0.99
CA ARG A 280 -11.21 6.44 -2.12
C ARG A 280 -11.76 7.86 -2.30
N PRO A 281 -12.30 8.54 -1.25
CA PRO A 281 -12.82 9.90 -1.43
C PRO A 281 -11.71 10.91 -1.71
N LEU A 282 -10.45 10.59 -1.38
CA LEU A 282 -9.30 11.45 -1.68
C LEU A 282 -8.92 11.42 -3.16
N GLY A 283 -9.30 10.38 -3.92
CA GLY A 283 -8.87 10.18 -5.31
C GLY A 283 -9.06 11.39 -6.24
N PRO A 284 -10.25 12.04 -6.27
CA PRO A 284 -10.48 13.25 -7.04
C PRO A 284 -9.55 14.41 -6.64
N PHE A 285 -9.29 14.57 -5.33
CA PHE A 285 -8.41 15.63 -4.81
C PHE A 285 -6.95 15.36 -5.13
N ILE A 286 -6.50 14.11 -4.99
CA ILE A 286 -5.12 13.68 -5.30
C ILE A 286 -4.71 14.10 -6.71
N ARG A 287 -5.61 14.00 -7.69
CA ARG A 287 -5.37 14.44 -9.07
C ARG A 287 -4.97 15.92 -9.17
N TYR A 288 -5.53 16.79 -8.32
CA TYR A 288 -5.32 18.24 -8.36
C TYR A 288 -4.24 18.72 -7.39
N PHE A 289 -4.11 18.09 -6.23
CA PHE A 289 -3.25 18.56 -5.14
C PHE A 289 -1.87 17.90 -5.12
N VAL A 290 -1.72 16.69 -5.66
CA VAL A 290 -0.39 16.09 -5.79
C VAL A 290 0.40 16.89 -6.83
N ARG A 291 1.54 17.43 -6.40
CA ARG A 291 2.48 18.18 -7.23
C ARG A 291 3.63 17.29 -7.68
N GLY A 292 4.41 17.78 -8.66
CA GLY A 292 5.52 17.04 -9.23
C GLY A 292 5.04 15.94 -10.19
N GLU A 293 5.92 14.99 -10.47
CA GLU A 293 5.76 14.03 -11.58
C GLU A 293 4.58 13.08 -11.37
N PHE A 294 4.32 12.63 -10.13
CA PHE A 294 3.10 11.88 -9.83
C PHE A 294 1.82 12.69 -10.10
N GLY A 295 1.85 13.99 -9.82
CA GLY A 295 0.76 14.90 -10.16
C GLY A 295 0.57 15.04 -11.67
N ASP A 296 1.67 15.13 -12.43
CA ASP A 296 1.63 15.11 -13.89
C ASP A 296 1.01 13.81 -14.41
N ILE A 297 1.45 12.63 -13.93
CA ILE A 297 0.88 11.33 -14.31
C ILE A 297 -0.63 11.33 -14.04
N PHE A 298 -1.06 11.63 -12.81
CA PHE A 298 -2.48 11.57 -12.41
C PHE A 298 -3.37 12.52 -13.21
N ARG A 299 -2.84 13.67 -13.66
CA ARG A 299 -3.56 14.61 -14.54
C ARG A 299 -3.77 14.07 -15.95
N HIS A 300 -2.89 13.20 -16.46
CA HIS A 300 -3.02 12.59 -17.78
C HIS A 300 -3.83 11.29 -17.77
N LEU A 301 -4.04 10.68 -16.59
CA LEU A 301 -4.89 9.51 -16.48
C LEU A 301 -6.36 9.83 -16.83
N PRO A 302 -7.12 8.86 -17.37
CA PRO A 302 -8.56 9.02 -17.52
C PRO A 302 -9.24 9.29 -16.16
N LYS A 303 -10.39 9.97 -16.19
CA LYS A 303 -11.12 10.31 -14.95
C LYS A 303 -11.43 9.04 -14.16
N GLY A 304 -11.11 9.05 -12.86
CA GLY A 304 -11.37 7.95 -11.94
C GLY A 304 -10.32 6.83 -11.90
N HIS A 305 -9.35 6.82 -12.82
CA HIS A 305 -8.26 5.81 -12.79
C HIS A 305 -7.28 6.05 -11.63
N VAL A 306 -7.19 7.27 -11.10
CA VAL A 306 -6.39 7.57 -9.89
C VAL A 306 -6.83 6.70 -8.70
N ALA A 307 -8.13 6.37 -8.59
CA ALA A 307 -8.62 5.50 -7.52
C ALA A 307 -8.05 4.07 -7.62
N LEU A 308 -7.72 3.60 -8.82
CA LEU A 308 -7.13 2.28 -9.05
C LEU A 308 -5.68 2.20 -8.54
N PHE A 309 -4.97 3.33 -8.48
CA PHE A 309 -3.66 3.41 -7.84
C PHE A 309 -3.74 3.46 -6.31
N MET A 310 -4.93 3.72 -5.77
CA MET A 310 -5.18 3.83 -4.34
C MET A 310 -5.86 2.60 -3.75
N THR A 311 -5.91 1.50 -4.49
CA THR A 311 -6.39 0.22 -3.95
C THR A 311 -5.41 -0.31 -2.92
N LYS A 312 -5.93 -1.02 -1.92
CA LYS A 312 -5.12 -1.69 -0.90
C LYS A 312 -4.01 -2.55 -1.53
N THR A 313 -4.34 -3.34 -2.55
CA THR A 313 -3.41 -4.28 -3.18
C THR A 313 -2.25 -3.58 -3.88
N MET A 314 -2.53 -2.56 -4.70
CA MET A 314 -1.50 -1.76 -5.37
C MET A 314 -0.56 -1.08 -4.36
N LEU A 315 -1.14 -0.49 -3.31
CA LEU A 315 -0.39 0.20 -2.26
C LEU A 315 0.45 -0.78 -1.43
N LEU A 316 -0.09 -1.95 -1.06
CA LEU A 316 0.66 -2.98 -0.34
C LEU A 316 1.84 -3.49 -1.16
N LYS A 317 1.62 -3.87 -2.42
CA LYS A 317 2.71 -4.36 -3.27
C LYS A 317 3.81 -3.33 -3.48
N THR A 318 3.43 -2.07 -3.68
CA THR A 318 4.38 -0.95 -3.82
C THR A 318 5.11 -0.68 -2.50
N GLY A 319 4.42 -0.73 -1.35
CA GLY A 319 5.02 -0.50 -0.03
C GLY A 319 5.95 -1.63 0.41
N HIS A 320 5.70 -2.86 -0.03
CA HIS A 320 6.57 -4.02 0.24
C HIS A 320 7.62 -4.24 -0.86
N HIS A 321 7.91 -3.23 -1.68
CA HIS A 321 8.83 -3.35 -2.83
C HIS A 321 10.19 -3.98 -2.51
N PHE A 322 10.82 -3.60 -1.39
CA PHE A 322 12.09 -4.19 -0.95
C PHE A 322 12.02 -5.72 -0.82
N ARG A 323 10.86 -6.26 -0.44
CA ARG A 323 10.68 -7.70 -0.32
C ARG A 323 10.63 -8.42 -1.67
N TYR A 324 10.38 -7.72 -2.77
CA TYR A 324 10.11 -8.34 -4.07
C TYR A 324 11.21 -8.04 -5.07
N TRP A 325 11.51 -6.76 -5.22
CA TRP A 325 12.38 -6.30 -6.28
C TRP A 325 13.84 -6.36 -5.88
N HIS A 326 14.18 -6.21 -4.60
CA HIS A 326 15.56 -6.39 -4.14
C HIS A 326 16.09 -7.80 -4.49
N PHE A 327 15.30 -8.85 -4.28
CA PHE A 327 15.72 -10.20 -4.69
C PHE A 327 15.89 -10.35 -6.21
N ILE A 328 15.01 -9.75 -7.02
CA ILE A 328 15.18 -9.75 -8.49
C ILE A 328 16.51 -9.06 -8.85
N MET A 329 16.78 -7.91 -8.24
CA MET A 329 17.99 -7.13 -8.45
C MET A 329 19.26 -7.90 -8.04
N ASP A 330 19.22 -8.62 -6.92
CA ASP A 330 20.31 -9.46 -6.44
C ASP A 330 20.58 -10.64 -7.38
N CYS A 331 19.52 -11.33 -7.80
CA CYS A 331 19.62 -12.42 -8.77
C CYS A 331 20.24 -11.94 -10.09
N VAL A 332 19.78 -10.79 -10.59
CA VAL A 332 20.35 -10.17 -11.80
C VAL A 332 21.82 -9.81 -11.59
N THR A 333 22.17 -9.21 -10.45
CA THR A 333 23.55 -8.81 -10.16
C THR A 333 24.48 -10.02 -10.10
N LYS A 334 24.05 -11.11 -9.44
CA LYS A 334 24.78 -12.39 -9.41
C LYS A 334 24.98 -12.94 -10.82
N LEU A 335 23.89 -13.06 -11.58
CA LEU A 335 23.95 -13.55 -12.95
C LEU A 335 24.86 -12.69 -13.83
N GLN A 336 24.81 -11.36 -13.70
CA GLN A 336 25.69 -10.45 -14.44
C GLN A 336 27.17 -10.64 -14.09
N ASN A 337 27.48 -10.83 -12.81
CA ASN A 337 28.86 -11.03 -12.34
C ASN A 337 29.42 -12.40 -12.74
N ASP A 338 28.56 -13.41 -12.88
CA ASP A 338 28.94 -14.75 -13.30
C ASP A 338 29.17 -14.86 -14.82
N ILE A 339 28.87 -13.80 -15.60
CA ILE A 339 29.11 -13.76 -17.05
C ILE A 339 30.61 -13.66 -17.32
N VAL A 340 31.22 -14.81 -17.62
CA VAL A 340 32.60 -14.88 -18.11
C VAL A 340 32.69 -14.44 -19.59
N ASN A 341 31.65 -14.70 -20.38
CA ASN A 341 31.55 -14.31 -21.80
C ASN A 341 30.15 -13.74 -22.10
N PRO A 342 30.00 -12.40 -22.20
CA PRO A 342 28.72 -11.80 -22.53
C PRO A 342 28.19 -12.27 -23.88
N ARG A 343 26.88 -12.53 -23.97
CA ARG A 343 26.26 -12.90 -25.24
C ARG A 343 26.30 -11.71 -26.21
N ASN A 344 26.29 -12.00 -27.51
CA ASN A 344 26.24 -10.98 -28.56
C ASN A 344 24.78 -10.55 -28.90
N SER A 345 23.83 -10.76 -27.99
CA SER A 345 22.42 -10.43 -28.23
C SER A 345 22.19 -8.92 -28.17
N PRO A 346 21.53 -8.31 -29.17
CA PRO A 346 21.27 -6.88 -29.20
C PRO A 346 20.66 -6.37 -27.89
N LEU A 347 21.27 -5.36 -27.30
CA LEU A 347 20.81 -4.71 -26.07
C LEU A 347 20.88 -3.20 -26.23
N LEU A 348 19.81 -2.50 -25.90
CA LEU A 348 19.78 -1.05 -25.87
C LEU A 348 19.31 -0.57 -24.51
N VAL A 349 20.16 0.16 -23.81
CA VAL A 349 19.82 0.84 -22.56
C VAL A 349 19.58 2.32 -22.87
N VAL A 350 18.36 2.79 -22.63
CA VAL A 350 18.00 4.21 -22.76
C VAL A 350 17.79 4.76 -21.36
N SER A 351 18.58 5.74 -20.92
CA SER A 351 18.52 6.26 -19.55
C SER A 351 18.41 7.79 -19.53
N ALA A 352 17.47 8.28 -18.72
CA ALA A 352 17.26 9.72 -18.53
C ALA A 352 18.42 10.39 -17.77
N LEU A 353 19.12 9.63 -16.93
CA LEU A 353 20.10 10.11 -15.95
C LEU A 353 19.58 11.13 -14.93
N ASN A 354 18.38 11.70 -15.11
CA ASN A 354 17.71 12.52 -14.13
C ASN A 354 16.50 11.77 -13.57
N TRP A 355 16.48 11.58 -12.26
CA TRP A 355 15.28 11.05 -11.61
C TRP A 355 14.11 12.03 -11.68
N THR A 356 14.33 13.31 -11.33
CA THR A 356 13.29 14.36 -11.44
C THR A 356 13.76 15.66 -12.08
N LYS A 357 12.80 16.55 -12.39
CA LYS A 357 13.09 17.95 -12.79
C LYS A 357 13.71 18.78 -11.66
N LYS A 358 13.46 18.43 -10.39
CA LYS A 358 13.95 19.19 -9.22
C LYS A 358 15.34 18.73 -8.81
N ARG A 359 15.89 19.32 -7.74
CA ARG A 359 17.20 18.94 -7.19
C ARG A 359 17.20 17.43 -6.88
N PRO A 360 18.29 16.71 -7.17
CA PRO A 360 18.38 15.27 -6.91
C PRO A 360 18.36 14.90 -5.43
N HIS A 361 18.17 13.61 -5.18
CA HIS A 361 18.12 12.99 -3.86
C HIS A 361 19.51 12.86 -3.22
N GLY A 362 19.54 12.65 -1.91
CA GLY A 362 20.80 12.38 -1.20
C GLY A 362 21.76 13.57 -1.05
N GLY A 363 21.28 14.81 -1.23
CA GLY A 363 22.10 16.02 -1.10
C GLY A 363 23.03 16.30 -2.28
N LEU A 364 23.13 15.37 -3.23
CA LEU A 364 23.97 15.47 -4.42
C LEU A 364 23.54 16.64 -5.34
N THR A 365 24.52 17.15 -6.09
CA THR A 365 24.28 18.01 -7.25
C THR A 365 23.67 17.20 -8.39
N ARG A 366 23.07 17.90 -9.37
CA ARG A 366 22.50 17.25 -10.56
C ARG A 366 23.53 16.42 -11.32
N GLU A 367 24.76 16.91 -11.41
CA GLU A 367 25.81 16.23 -12.16
C GLU A 367 26.35 15.01 -11.41
N GLU A 368 26.55 15.11 -10.09
CA GLU A 368 26.91 13.95 -9.27
C GLU A 368 25.86 12.85 -9.34
N MET A 369 24.56 13.20 -9.29
CA MET A 369 23.50 12.22 -9.44
C MET A 369 23.49 11.58 -10.83
N ARG A 370 23.71 12.36 -11.89
CA ARG A 370 23.80 11.83 -13.27
C ARG A 370 24.97 10.87 -13.41
N GLN A 371 26.12 11.21 -12.83
CA GLN A 371 27.30 10.35 -12.84
C GLN A 371 27.03 9.07 -12.05
N TRP A 372 26.45 9.18 -10.86
CA TRP A 372 26.05 8.03 -10.06
C TRP A 372 25.08 7.13 -10.84
N TRP A 373 24.03 7.70 -11.43
CA TRP A 373 23.06 6.94 -12.22
C TRP A 373 23.73 6.27 -13.43
N ARG A 374 24.55 7.00 -14.18
CA ARG A 374 25.29 6.48 -15.35
C ARG A 374 26.22 5.33 -14.99
N ASN A 375 26.97 5.44 -13.88
CA ASN A 375 27.85 4.37 -13.40
C ASN A 375 27.04 3.11 -13.10
N ASN A 376 25.86 3.30 -12.50
CA ASN A 376 24.96 2.21 -12.14
C ASN A 376 24.14 1.64 -13.32
N GLN A 377 24.21 2.26 -14.51
CA GLN A 377 23.71 1.65 -15.75
C GLN A 377 24.75 0.72 -16.41
N GLN A 378 26.04 0.81 -16.04
CA GLN A 378 27.11 0.03 -16.67
C GLN A 378 26.93 -1.49 -16.56
N PRO A 379 26.47 -2.06 -15.43
CA PRO A 379 26.25 -3.51 -15.34
C PRO A 379 25.27 -4.03 -16.40
N PHE A 380 24.19 -3.28 -16.68
CA PHE A 380 23.24 -3.60 -17.75
C PHE A 380 23.95 -3.65 -19.11
N VAL A 381 24.69 -2.59 -19.44
CA VAL A 381 25.41 -2.49 -20.73
C VAL A 381 26.44 -3.61 -20.89
N ARG A 382 27.21 -3.91 -19.85
CA ARG A 382 28.27 -4.95 -19.87
C ARG A 382 27.73 -6.37 -19.96
N SER A 383 26.43 -6.58 -19.73
CA SER A 383 25.80 -7.90 -19.87
C SER A 383 25.69 -8.38 -21.33
N SER A 384 26.01 -7.55 -22.32
CA SER A 384 26.06 -7.92 -23.75
C SER A 384 27.31 -7.35 -24.43
N ASN A 385 27.87 -8.11 -25.37
CA ASN A 385 28.90 -7.63 -26.29
C ASN A 385 28.34 -6.76 -27.43
N ASN A 386 27.02 -6.79 -27.65
CA ASN A 386 26.29 -5.97 -28.61
C ASN A 386 25.33 -5.02 -27.87
N ALA A 387 25.89 -4.18 -27.00
CA ALA A 387 25.13 -3.23 -26.20
C ALA A 387 25.30 -1.79 -26.69
N GLY A 388 24.18 -1.07 -26.79
CA GLY A 388 24.14 0.37 -26.96
C GLY A 388 23.64 1.07 -25.69
N PHE A 389 24.12 2.30 -25.47
CA PHE A 389 23.66 3.16 -24.40
C PHE A 389 23.26 4.54 -24.94
N VAL A 390 22.04 4.98 -24.63
CA VAL A 390 21.50 6.29 -25.03
C VAL A 390 21.19 7.09 -23.78
N SER A 391 21.77 8.28 -23.68
CA SER A 391 21.50 9.21 -22.58
C SER A 391 20.49 10.27 -23.00
N ARG A 392 19.43 10.45 -22.20
CA ARG A 392 18.38 11.47 -22.38
C ARG A 392 18.34 12.43 -21.21
N THR A 393 19.39 13.23 -21.04
CA THR A 393 19.49 14.22 -19.95
C THR A 393 18.45 15.35 -20.03
N ASP A 394 17.72 15.43 -21.14
CA ASP A 394 16.54 16.27 -21.37
C ASP A 394 15.25 15.69 -20.75
N TYR A 395 15.29 14.46 -20.23
CA TYR A 395 14.13 13.72 -19.68
C TYR A 395 14.29 13.52 -18.18
N THR A 396 13.15 13.30 -17.51
CA THR A 396 13.09 12.65 -16.20
C THR A 396 12.83 11.15 -16.34
N HIS A 397 13.00 10.40 -15.25
CA HIS A 397 12.71 8.97 -15.19
C HIS A 397 11.31 8.65 -15.74
N THR A 398 10.28 9.36 -15.25
CA THR A 398 8.90 9.19 -15.71
C THR A 398 8.72 9.59 -17.17
N GLN A 399 9.27 10.74 -17.60
CA GLN A 399 9.14 11.18 -19.00
C GLN A 399 9.75 10.16 -19.96
N CYS A 400 10.86 9.52 -19.58
CA CYS A 400 11.52 8.50 -20.39
C CYS A 400 10.62 7.29 -20.64
N MET A 401 9.87 6.86 -19.61
CA MET A 401 8.96 5.72 -19.72
C MET A 401 7.68 6.01 -20.48
N LEU A 402 7.18 7.25 -20.44
CA LEU A 402 5.90 7.62 -21.05
C LEU A 402 6.00 8.06 -22.50
N ASP A 403 7.21 8.31 -23.01
CA ASP A 403 7.43 8.74 -24.38
C ASP A 403 7.45 7.55 -25.35
N MET A 404 6.32 7.33 -26.00
CA MET A 404 6.16 6.25 -26.98
C MET A 404 6.91 6.50 -28.28
N GLN A 405 7.20 7.75 -28.65
CA GLN A 405 8.03 8.03 -29.82
C GLN A 405 9.48 7.61 -29.56
N LEU A 406 10.00 7.88 -28.35
CA LEU A 406 11.30 7.40 -27.91
C LEU A 406 11.33 5.87 -27.88
N ALA A 407 10.29 5.23 -27.33
CA ALA A 407 10.16 3.76 -27.32
C ALA A 407 10.20 3.17 -28.73
N THR A 408 9.40 3.70 -29.67
CA THR A 408 9.39 3.29 -31.08
C THR A 408 10.77 3.45 -31.73
N ASN A 409 11.44 4.58 -31.51
CA ASN A 409 12.78 4.81 -32.08
C ASN A 409 13.80 3.81 -31.53
N ALA A 410 13.75 3.50 -30.24
CA ALA A 410 14.60 2.48 -29.62
C ALA A 410 14.32 1.08 -30.19
N THR A 411 13.05 0.72 -30.41
CA THR A 411 12.66 -0.53 -31.05
C THR A 411 13.20 -0.63 -32.48
N LYS A 412 13.05 0.42 -33.28
CA LYS A 412 13.59 0.47 -34.65
C LYS A 412 15.11 0.32 -34.66
N ALA A 413 15.82 0.95 -33.72
CA ALA A 413 17.26 0.79 -33.59
C ALA A 413 17.65 -0.67 -33.27
N ILE A 414 16.95 -1.33 -32.33
CA ILE A 414 17.20 -2.75 -32.04
C ILE A 414 16.90 -3.66 -33.23
N LEU A 415 15.81 -3.42 -33.96
CA LEU A 415 15.46 -4.21 -35.15
C LEU A 415 16.58 -4.22 -36.19
N THR A 416 17.31 -3.12 -36.37
CA THR A 416 18.46 -3.07 -37.30
C THR A 416 19.67 -3.90 -36.87
N GLN A 417 19.72 -4.33 -35.60
CA GLN A 417 20.81 -5.14 -35.04
C GLN A 417 20.46 -6.64 -34.97
N ILE A 418 19.20 -7.01 -35.21
CA ILE A 418 18.76 -8.41 -35.21
C ILE A 418 19.20 -9.05 -36.54
N PRO A 419 19.92 -10.19 -36.52
CA PRO A 419 20.31 -10.87 -37.76
C PRO A 419 19.09 -11.26 -38.60
N THR A 420 19.17 -11.09 -39.92
CA THR A 420 18.05 -11.38 -40.84
C THR A 420 17.54 -12.81 -40.74
N LYS A 421 18.43 -13.78 -40.48
CA LYS A 421 18.10 -15.21 -40.27
C LYS A 421 17.23 -15.49 -39.04
N THR A 422 17.12 -14.52 -38.13
CA THR A 422 16.28 -14.58 -36.92
C THR A 422 14.88 -14.00 -37.17
N LEU A 423 14.68 -13.33 -38.31
CA LEU A 423 13.43 -12.68 -38.72
C LEU A 423 12.61 -13.52 -39.72
N GLU A 424 13.24 -14.51 -40.35
CA GLU A 424 12.63 -15.54 -41.20
C GLU A 424 12.11 -16.71 -40.34
#